data_AF-A0AA88Y5U8-F1
#
_entry.id   AF-A0AA88Y5U8-F1
#
_cell.length_a   1.000
_cell.length_b   1.000
_cell.length_c   1.000
_cell.angle_alpha   90.00
_cell.angle_beta   90.00
_cell.angle_gamma   90.00
#
_symmetry.space_group_name_H-M   'P 1'
#
loop_
_entity.id
_entity.type
_entity.pdbx_description
1 polymer ?
#
loop_
_entity_poly.entity_id
_entity_poly.type
_entity_poly.pdbx_seq_one_letter_code
_entity_poly.pdbx_strand_id
1 'polypeptide(L)'
;MQFLMKCSECHYQELFFFGKFAKRGRKRVIGPKRGRNAKEGDKSKRERVSLQKRESNDRSKMSESPPSPKRVKLESLDLSDMSREELVSKLKEQDRYIRHLEEKSRSKRSEEEYKELEAKLKQHHRDAARRENTLVHRLTTKEQELQDYINQIQEFKQSQTQNTAQLKSMLLDPAVNLVFQRMTKEMEDSQEKLRQTQNELSAWKFTPDSQTGKRLMAKCRMLIQENEELGKVITSGRTAKLEGDIATQKELINEMKTNQSELDEFLGDLDEDVEGMQSMIYVLQQQLKEAKDQVTQLQEEMAHMKNTTPSNDQQRGGN
;
A
#
# COMPACT_ATOMS: atom_id res chain seq x y z
N MET A 1 34.95 -21.02 -22.91
CA MET A 1 34.08 -19.98 -23.52
C MET A 1 33.24 -20.62 -24.62
N GLN A 2 32.17 -21.32 -24.24
CA GLN A 2 31.07 -21.77 -25.11
C GLN A 2 30.19 -22.68 -24.25
N PHE A 3 29.15 -22.14 -23.62
CA PHE A 3 27.92 -22.84 -23.21
C PHE A 3 26.97 -21.78 -22.65
N LEU A 4 26.44 -20.96 -23.55
CA LEU A 4 25.26 -20.13 -23.34
C LEU A 4 24.42 -20.29 -24.60
N MET A 5 23.12 -20.52 -24.42
CA MET A 5 22.04 -20.74 -25.41
C MET A 5 21.64 -22.22 -25.61
N LYS A 6 20.62 -22.65 -24.87
CA LYS A 6 19.37 -23.18 -25.46
C LYS A 6 18.26 -23.40 -24.42
N CYS A 7 17.09 -22.78 -24.72
CA CYS A 7 15.69 -23.13 -24.41
C CYS A 7 15.34 -23.59 -23.00
N SER A 8 14.49 -22.92 -22.18
CA SER A 8 13.22 -22.22 -22.46
C SER A 8 12.32 -22.94 -23.47
N GLU A 9 11.66 -24.00 -23.00
CA GLU A 9 10.32 -24.45 -23.42
C GLU A 9 10.04 -25.81 -22.73
N CYS A 10 9.44 -25.80 -21.53
CA CYS A 10 8.89 -27.02 -20.95
C CYS A 10 7.89 -26.72 -19.84
N HIS A 11 6.73 -26.18 -20.21
CA HIS A 11 5.53 -26.22 -19.38
C HIS A 11 4.34 -26.07 -20.33
N TYR A 12 3.46 -27.08 -20.36
CA TYR A 12 2.12 -27.15 -20.96
C TYR A 12 1.94 -28.41 -21.81
N GLN A 13 1.92 -29.57 -21.15
CA GLN A 13 1.31 -30.77 -21.74
C GLN A 13 0.94 -31.84 -20.70
N GLU A 14 0.13 -31.48 -19.70
CA GLU A 14 -0.71 -32.47 -19.02
C GLU A 14 -2.01 -31.78 -18.61
N LEU A 15 -3.09 -32.02 -19.37
CA LEU A 15 -4.50 -32.00 -18.93
C LEU A 15 -5.41 -32.18 -20.16
N PHE A 16 -5.30 -33.34 -20.80
CA PHE A 16 -6.32 -33.85 -21.70
C PHE A 16 -6.39 -35.35 -21.45
N PHE A 17 -7.34 -35.80 -20.63
CA PHE A 17 -7.98 -37.13 -20.61
C PHE A 17 -8.61 -37.35 -19.24
N PHE A 18 -9.89 -36.98 -19.08
CA PHE A 18 -10.91 -37.86 -18.49
C PHE A 18 -12.28 -37.17 -18.60
N GLY A 19 -12.98 -37.45 -19.70
CA GLY A 19 -14.36 -37.07 -19.93
C GLY A 19 -15.28 -38.29 -19.84
N LYS A 20 -16.42 -38.09 -19.15
CA LYS A 20 -17.67 -38.87 -19.11
C LYS A 20 -17.88 -39.78 -17.89
N PHE A 21 -18.73 -39.34 -16.95
CA PHE A 21 -19.99 -40.04 -16.60
C PHE A 21 -20.94 -39.19 -15.71
N ALA A 22 -22.25 -39.25 -16.04
CA ALA A 22 -23.48 -38.96 -15.26
C ALA A 22 -23.65 -37.62 -14.49
N LYS A 23 -24.49 -36.65 -14.92
CA LYS A 23 -25.97 -36.57 -14.88
C LYS A 23 -26.66 -36.90 -13.53
N ARG A 24 -26.97 -35.85 -12.74
CA ARG A 24 -28.29 -35.43 -12.20
C ARG A 24 -28.14 -34.79 -10.81
N GLY A 25 -28.57 -33.53 -10.70
CA GLY A 25 -28.63 -32.81 -9.42
C GLY A 25 -28.92 -31.33 -9.61
N ARG A 26 -30.11 -31.00 -10.13
CA ARG A 26 -30.60 -29.61 -10.19
C ARG A 26 -30.83 -29.09 -8.77
N LYS A 27 -29.90 -28.28 -8.24
CA LYS A 27 -30.20 -27.24 -7.26
C LYS A 27 -29.74 -25.90 -7.84
N ARG A 28 -30.71 -25.04 -8.13
CA ARG A 28 -30.50 -23.67 -8.59
C ARG A 28 -29.86 -22.89 -7.44
N VAL A 29 -28.54 -22.75 -7.47
CA VAL A 29 -27.84 -21.72 -6.71
C VAL A 29 -27.85 -20.47 -7.59
N ILE A 30 -28.69 -19.52 -7.19
CA ILE A 30 -28.84 -18.22 -7.82
C ILE A 30 -27.61 -17.39 -7.42
N GLY A 31 -26.55 -17.50 -8.24
CA GLY A 31 -25.44 -16.54 -8.28
C GLY A 31 -25.82 -15.32 -9.12
N PRO A 32 -25.16 -14.18 -8.90
CA PRO A 32 -25.84 -12.90 -8.73
C PRO A 32 -26.33 -12.30 -10.04
N LYS A 33 -27.55 -11.74 -10.01
CA LYS A 33 -28.03 -10.82 -11.03
C LYS A 33 -27.00 -9.71 -11.20
N ARG A 34 -26.41 -9.59 -12.40
CA ARG A 34 -25.76 -8.37 -12.88
C ARG A 34 -26.81 -7.26 -12.88
N GLY A 35 -26.92 -6.58 -11.75
CA GLY A 35 -27.66 -5.33 -11.60
C GLY A 35 -26.88 -4.24 -12.33
N ARG A 36 -27.45 -3.77 -13.45
CA ARG A 36 -27.05 -2.53 -14.08
C ARG A 36 -27.29 -1.39 -13.09
N ASN A 37 -26.26 -0.93 -12.40
CA ASN A 37 -26.27 0.37 -11.75
C ASN A 37 -25.31 1.31 -12.49
N ALA A 38 -25.65 1.56 -13.76
CA ALA A 38 -25.22 2.76 -14.46
C ALA A 38 -26.38 3.74 -14.40
N LYS A 39 -26.54 4.46 -13.27
CA LYS A 39 -27.48 5.59 -13.13
C LYS A 39 -27.31 6.38 -11.82
N GLU A 40 -26.08 6.71 -11.44
CA GLU A 40 -25.83 7.71 -10.38
C GLU A 40 -24.98 8.90 -10.85
N GLY A 41 -24.60 8.94 -12.14
CA GLY A 41 -23.93 10.09 -12.76
C GLY A 41 -24.86 11.15 -13.38
N ASP A 42 -26.18 10.90 -13.42
CA ASP A 42 -27.11 11.70 -14.25
C ASP A 42 -28.11 12.55 -13.45
N LYS A 43 -28.18 12.37 -12.13
CA LYS A 43 -28.95 13.29 -11.25
C LYS A 43 -28.17 14.57 -10.96
N SER A 44 -26.84 14.48 -10.79
CA SER A 44 -26.00 15.65 -10.51
C SER A 44 -25.86 16.61 -11.72
N LYS A 45 -25.94 16.10 -12.96
CA LYS A 45 -25.97 16.96 -14.17
C LYS A 45 -27.34 17.59 -14.40
N ARG A 46 -28.45 16.89 -14.12
CA ARG A 46 -29.81 17.43 -14.29
C ARG A 46 -30.18 18.47 -13.22
N GLU A 47 -29.64 18.31 -12.01
CA GLU A 47 -29.84 19.26 -10.91
C GLU A 47 -28.96 20.52 -11.07
N ARG A 48 -27.74 20.39 -11.61
CA ARG A 48 -26.91 21.54 -12.02
C ARG A 48 -27.50 22.33 -13.18
N VAL A 49 -28.09 21.66 -14.18
CA VAL A 49 -28.75 22.37 -15.30
C VAL A 49 -30.04 23.08 -14.84
N SER A 50 -30.77 22.57 -13.84
CA SER A 50 -31.93 23.26 -13.26
C SER A 50 -31.57 24.41 -12.29
N LEU A 51 -30.43 24.34 -11.60
CA LEU A 51 -29.93 25.44 -10.76
C LEU A 51 -29.32 26.55 -11.62
N GLN A 52 -28.59 26.19 -12.68
CA GLN A 52 -28.02 27.17 -13.62
C GLN A 52 -29.11 27.86 -14.47
N LYS A 53 -30.25 27.20 -14.72
CA LYS A 53 -31.43 27.80 -15.39
C LYS A 53 -32.36 28.59 -14.44
N ARG A 54 -32.23 28.41 -13.12
CA ARG A 54 -32.92 29.23 -12.10
C ARG A 54 -32.13 30.49 -11.73
N GLU A 55 -30.79 30.43 -11.75
CA GLU A 55 -29.95 31.63 -11.61
C GLU A 55 -29.96 32.54 -12.85
N SER A 56 -30.39 32.03 -14.00
CA SER A 56 -30.52 32.81 -15.24
C SER A 56 -31.84 33.58 -15.37
N ASN A 57 -32.84 33.32 -14.52
CA ASN A 57 -34.21 33.85 -14.69
C ASN A 57 -34.69 34.77 -13.56
N ASP A 58 -33.81 35.14 -12.62
CA ASP A 58 -34.15 36.02 -11.49
C ASP A 58 -33.33 37.33 -11.49
N ARG A 59 -32.97 37.81 -12.69
CA ARG A 59 -32.31 39.11 -12.89
C ARG A 59 -33.10 40.07 -13.76
N SER A 60 -34.36 39.74 -14.04
CA SER A 60 -35.28 40.56 -14.82
C SER A 60 -36.48 40.97 -13.98
N LYS A 61 -36.21 41.69 -12.89
CA LYS A 61 -37.19 42.57 -12.27
C LYS A 61 -36.49 43.64 -11.44
N MET A 62 -36.91 44.87 -11.69
CA MET A 62 -36.74 46.10 -10.89
C MET A 62 -35.76 47.15 -11.41
N SER A 63 -36.38 48.32 -11.60
CA SER A 63 -35.91 49.71 -11.57
C SER A 63 -35.01 50.20 -12.71
N GLU A 64 -35.66 51.00 -13.56
CA GLU A 64 -35.08 52.06 -14.38
C GLU A 64 -33.87 52.72 -13.71
N SER A 65 -32.72 52.62 -14.37
CA SER A 65 -31.56 53.46 -14.08
C SER A 65 -31.35 54.43 -15.25
N PRO A 66 -30.91 55.68 -14.98
CA PRO A 66 -30.78 56.70 -16.01
C PRO A 66 -29.76 56.31 -17.08
N PRO A 67 -29.85 56.85 -18.31
CA PRO A 67 -29.03 56.44 -19.44
C PRO A 67 -27.54 56.59 -19.12
N SER A 68 -26.78 55.51 -19.30
CA SER A 68 -25.32 55.51 -19.07
C SER A 68 -24.63 56.54 -19.97
N PRO A 69 -23.69 57.37 -19.44
CA PRO A 69 -22.99 58.36 -20.24
C PRO A 69 -22.25 57.71 -21.42
N LYS A 70 -22.26 58.34 -22.60
CA LYS A 70 -21.57 57.85 -23.81
C LYS A 70 -20.20 58.51 -23.94
N ARG A 71 -19.18 57.76 -24.39
CA ARG A 71 -17.84 58.29 -24.66
C ARG A 71 -17.93 59.39 -25.73
N VAL A 72 -17.50 60.61 -25.39
CA VAL A 72 -17.30 61.68 -26.37
C VAL A 72 -16.12 61.30 -27.27
N LYS A 73 -16.36 61.17 -28.57
CA LYS A 73 -15.30 60.92 -29.58
C LYS A 73 -14.88 62.26 -30.17
N LEU A 74 -13.66 62.70 -29.84
CA LEU A 74 -13.11 63.99 -30.25
C LEU A 74 -12.57 63.98 -31.70
N GLU A 75 -12.38 62.80 -32.31
CA GLU A 75 -11.82 62.66 -33.68
C GLU A 75 -12.75 63.13 -34.81
N SER A 76 -14.03 63.39 -34.55
CA SER A 76 -15.01 63.77 -35.59
C SER A 76 -15.59 65.17 -35.42
N LEU A 77 -15.04 65.99 -34.52
CA LEU A 77 -15.54 67.33 -34.22
C LEU A 77 -14.39 68.32 -34.31
N ASP A 78 -14.51 69.29 -35.21
CA ASP A 78 -13.52 70.34 -35.43
C ASP A 78 -13.57 71.32 -34.23
N LEU A 79 -12.56 71.23 -33.37
CA LEU A 79 -12.45 71.98 -32.10
C LEU A 79 -12.36 73.50 -32.31
N SER A 80 -12.10 73.93 -33.54
CA SER A 80 -11.89 75.30 -34.01
C SER A 80 -13.17 76.13 -34.10
N ASP A 81 -14.30 75.48 -34.41
CA ASP A 81 -15.58 76.14 -34.76
C ASP A 81 -16.60 76.13 -33.61
N MET A 82 -16.26 75.52 -32.48
CA MET A 82 -17.17 75.37 -31.35
C MET A 82 -17.01 76.51 -30.35
N SER A 83 -18.14 76.99 -29.82
CA SER A 83 -18.09 78.03 -28.79
C SER A 83 -17.44 77.49 -27.52
N ARG A 84 -16.79 78.37 -26.75
CA ARG A 84 -16.16 78.01 -25.45
C ARG A 84 -17.13 77.27 -24.52
N GLU A 85 -18.41 77.57 -24.61
CA GLU A 85 -19.47 76.98 -23.80
C GLU A 85 -19.80 75.54 -24.23
N GLU A 86 -19.76 75.26 -25.53
CA GLU A 86 -19.99 73.90 -26.07
C GLU A 86 -18.81 72.97 -25.75
N LEU A 87 -17.58 73.47 -25.80
CA LEU A 87 -16.38 72.72 -25.40
C LEU A 87 -16.43 72.35 -23.91
N VAL A 88 -16.84 73.29 -23.07
CA VAL A 88 -17.05 73.07 -21.63
C VAL A 88 -18.15 72.04 -21.38
N SER A 89 -19.23 72.06 -22.18
CA SER A 89 -20.30 71.06 -22.09
C SER A 89 -19.80 69.65 -22.43
N LYS A 90 -18.98 69.52 -23.48
CA LYS A 90 -18.40 68.23 -23.90
C LYS A 90 -17.34 67.70 -22.94
N LEU A 91 -16.51 68.56 -22.36
CA LEU A 91 -15.59 68.20 -21.28
C LEU A 91 -16.35 67.69 -20.04
N LYS A 92 -17.42 68.39 -19.63
CA LYS A 92 -18.28 67.93 -18.52
C LYS A 92 -18.95 66.59 -18.82
N GLU A 93 -19.34 66.34 -20.06
CA GLU A 93 -19.92 65.06 -20.50
C GLU A 93 -18.88 63.93 -20.47
N GLN A 94 -17.64 64.20 -20.90
CA GLN A 94 -16.53 63.26 -20.83
C GLN A 94 -16.07 62.99 -19.39
N ASP A 95 -16.03 64.00 -18.53
CA ASP A 95 -15.74 63.85 -17.10
C ASP A 95 -16.79 62.98 -16.40
N ARG A 96 -18.08 63.14 -16.74
CA ARG A 96 -19.13 62.25 -16.24
C ARG A 96 -18.93 60.81 -16.72
N TYR A 97 -18.49 60.62 -17.96
CA TYR A 97 -18.19 59.28 -18.50
C TYR A 97 -16.96 58.65 -17.83
N ILE A 98 -15.89 59.41 -17.60
CA ILE A 98 -14.68 58.94 -16.90
C ILE A 98 -15.03 58.54 -15.47
N ARG A 99 -15.72 59.41 -14.72
CA ARG A 99 -16.18 59.08 -13.37
C ARG A 99 -17.06 57.83 -13.35
N HIS A 100 -17.95 57.68 -14.32
CA HIS A 100 -18.77 56.47 -14.45
C HIS A 100 -17.94 55.21 -14.72
N LEU A 101 -16.88 55.29 -15.53
CA LEU A 101 -15.99 54.16 -15.78
C LEU A 101 -15.10 53.82 -14.57
N GLU A 102 -14.61 54.81 -13.84
CA GLU A 102 -13.86 54.64 -12.61
C GLU A 102 -14.71 53.98 -11.51
N GLU A 103 -15.95 54.45 -11.35
CA GLU A 103 -16.96 53.84 -10.46
C GLU A 103 -17.26 52.39 -10.88
N LYS A 104 -17.42 52.14 -12.18
CA LYS A 104 -17.68 50.81 -12.73
C LYS A 104 -16.46 49.89 -12.67
N SER A 105 -15.24 50.43 -12.65
CA SER A 105 -14.00 49.66 -12.47
C SER A 105 -13.77 49.31 -10.99
N ARG A 106 -14.08 50.22 -10.07
CA ARG A 106 -14.14 49.91 -8.63
C ARG A 106 -15.25 48.92 -8.30
N SER A 107 -16.35 48.97 -9.06
CA SER A 107 -17.48 48.03 -8.93
C SER A 107 -17.26 46.70 -9.66
N LYS A 108 -16.33 46.61 -10.63
CA LYS A 108 -15.98 45.35 -11.29
C LYS A 108 -15.15 44.48 -10.35
N ARG A 109 -15.88 43.70 -9.55
CA ARG A 109 -15.43 42.73 -8.56
C ARG A 109 -14.62 43.38 -7.45
N SER A 110 -15.30 43.63 -6.33
CA SER A 110 -14.64 44.02 -5.09
C SER A 110 -13.59 42.96 -4.74
N GLU A 111 -12.43 43.39 -4.22
CA GLU A 111 -11.43 42.48 -3.65
C GLU A 111 -12.05 41.56 -2.58
N GLU A 112 -13.14 42.00 -1.96
CA GLU A 112 -13.97 41.26 -1.02
C GLU A 112 -14.65 40.04 -1.66
N GLU A 113 -15.21 40.14 -2.88
CA GLU A 113 -15.78 39.00 -3.60
C GLU A 113 -14.70 37.96 -3.95
N TYR A 114 -13.50 38.40 -4.30
CA TYR A 114 -12.37 37.49 -4.55
C TYR A 114 -11.91 36.79 -3.27
N LYS A 115 -11.79 37.51 -2.15
CA LYS A 115 -11.46 36.93 -0.84
C LYS A 115 -12.54 35.94 -0.38
N GLU A 116 -13.81 36.25 -0.60
CA GLU A 116 -14.91 35.35 -0.23
C GLU A 116 -14.90 34.07 -1.10
N LEU A 117 -14.63 34.18 -2.40
CA LEU A 117 -14.52 33.03 -3.29
C LEU A 117 -13.30 32.15 -2.94
N GLU A 118 -12.17 32.76 -2.60
CA GLU A 118 -10.98 32.06 -2.14
C GLU A 118 -11.23 31.36 -0.80
N ALA A 119 -11.92 32.01 0.14
CA ALA A 119 -12.32 31.41 1.41
C ALA A 119 -13.25 30.21 1.20
N LYS A 120 -14.24 30.31 0.30
CA LYS A 120 -15.12 29.19 -0.09
C LYS A 120 -14.35 28.04 -0.74
N LEU A 121 -13.37 28.32 -1.59
CA LEU A 121 -12.53 27.29 -2.21
C LEU A 121 -11.66 26.57 -1.17
N LYS A 122 -11.02 27.33 -0.27
CA LYS A 122 -10.24 26.77 0.85
C LYS A 122 -11.12 25.92 1.76
N GLN A 123 -12.34 26.37 2.06
CA GLN A 123 -13.28 25.59 2.86
C GLN A 123 -13.69 24.30 2.15
N HIS A 124 -14.03 24.36 0.85
CA HIS A 124 -14.36 23.16 0.07
C HIS A 124 -13.19 22.17 0.00
N HIS A 125 -11.94 22.65 -0.07
CA HIS A 125 -10.76 21.80 -0.05
C HIS A 125 -10.58 21.11 1.30
N ARG A 126 -10.76 21.82 2.42
CA ARG A 126 -10.74 21.23 3.78
C ARG A 126 -11.84 20.18 3.95
N ASP A 127 -13.04 20.48 3.48
CA ASP A 127 -14.18 19.56 3.57
C ASP A 127 -13.97 18.31 2.70
N ALA A 128 -13.37 18.47 1.51
CA ALA A 128 -12.99 17.35 0.64
C ALA A 128 -11.90 16.47 1.28
N ALA A 129 -10.84 17.08 1.82
CA ALA A 129 -9.76 16.36 2.51
C ALA A 129 -10.28 15.59 3.74
N ARG A 130 -11.22 16.18 4.49
CA ARG A 130 -11.84 15.50 5.64
C ARG A 130 -12.66 14.27 5.22
N ARG A 131 -13.40 14.36 4.10
CA ARG A 131 -14.13 13.22 3.53
C ARG A 131 -13.18 12.14 3.05
N GLU A 132 -12.10 12.54 2.38
CA GLU A 132 -11.06 11.61 1.91
C GLU A 132 -10.43 10.86 3.08
N ASN A 133 -9.97 11.56 4.12
CA ASN A 133 -9.41 10.92 5.32
C ASN A 133 -10.39 9.93 5.97
N THR A 134 -11.68 10.28 6.03
CA THR A 134 -12.71 9.37 6.56
C THR A 134 -12.85 8.10 5.70
N LEU A 135 -12.79 8.24 4.37
CA LEU A 135 -12.84 7.10 3.46
C LEU A 135 -11.59 6.23 3.56
N VAL A 136 -10.41 6.84 3.67
CA VAL A 136 -9.14 6.14 3.86
C VAL A 136 -9.18 5.33 5.15
N HIS A 137 -9.57 5.93 6.29
CA HIS A 137 -9.68 5.19 7.56
C HIS A 137 -10.63 4.00 7.44
N ARG A 138 -11.79 4.19 6.78
CA ARG A 138 -12.75 3.10 6.58
C ARG A 138 -12.21 2.01 5.67
N LEU A 139 -11.43 2.36 4.64
CA LEU A 139 -10.76 1.40 3.77
C LEU A 139 -9.73 0.59 4.56
N THR A 140 -8.89 1.26 5.33
CA THR A 140 -7.87 0.61 6.19
C THR A 140 -8.52 -0.34 7.20
N THR A 141 -9.64 0.03 7.82
CA THR A 141 -10.39 -0.90 8.69
C THR A 141 -10.88 -2.14 7.93
N LYS A 142 -11.36 -1.97 6.69
CA LYS A 142 -11.79 -3.11 5.86
C LYS A 142 -10.65 -3.98 5.40
N GLU A 143 -9.47 -3.42 5.12
CA GLU A 143 -8.26 -4.19 4.82
C GLU A 143 -7.80 -4.99 6.04
N GLN A 144 -7.85 -4.41 7.24
CA GLN A 144 -7.55 -5.13 8.47
C GLN A 144 -8.52 -6.29 8.73
N GLU A 145 -9.84 -6.06 8.60
CA GLU A 145 -10.85 -7.13 8.74
C GLU A 145 -10.61 -8.27 7.74
N LEU A 146 -10.23 -7.96 6.50
CA LEU A 146 -9.88 -8.98 5.49
C LEU A 146 -8.65 -9.79 5.89
N GLN A 147 -7.63 -9.13 6.45
CA GLN A 147 -6.44 -9.81 6.93
C GLN A 147 -6.76 -10.74 8.10
N ASP A 148 -7.62 -10.33 9.02
CA ASP A 148 -8.08 -11.17 10.13
C ASP A 148 -8.86 -12.40 9.64
N TYR A 149 -9.69 -12.25 8.60
CA TYR A 149 -10.37 -13.38 7.96
C TYR A 149 -9.40 -14.33 7.27
N ILE A 150 -8.35 -13.81 6.62
CA ILE A 150 -7.30 -14.65 6.01
C ILE A 150 -6.59 -15.46 7.09
N ASN A 151 -6.24 -14.85 8.21
CA ASN A 151 -5.59 -15.51 9.34
C ASN A 151 -6.48 -16.62 9.93
N GLN A 152 -7.77 -16.34 10.19
CA GLN A 152 -8.73 -17.36 10.64
C GLN A 152 -8.84 -18.54 9.66
N ILE A 153 -8.88 -18.28 8.35
CA ILE A 153 -8.93 -19.33 7.33
C ILE A 153 -7.65 -20.18 7.38
N GLN A 154 -6.48 -19.57 7.56
CA GLN A 154 -5.22 -20.31 7.68
C GLN A 154 -5.21 -21.19 8.93
N GLU A 155 -5.66 -20.67 10.07
CA GLU A 155 -5.81 -21.44 11.31
C GLU A 155 -6.75 -22.63 11.13
N PHE A 156 -7.95 -22.41 10.59
CA PHE A 156 -8.90 -23.49 10.30
C PHE A 156 -8.32 -24.55 9.35
N LYS A 157 -7.55 -24.14 8.34
CA LYS A 157 -6.87 -25.07 7.42
C LYS A 157 -5.80 -25.90 8.13
N GLN A 158 -5.02 -25.29 9.02
CA GLN A 158 -4.00 -26.00 9.81
C GLN A 158 -4.64 -26.99 10.80
N SER A 159 -5.76 -26.60 11.44
CA SER A 159 -6.52 -27.51 12.30
C SER A 159 -7.17 -28.66 11.52
N GLN A 160 -7.64 -28.41 10.30
CA GLN A 160 -8.30 -29.45 9.48
C GLN A 160 -7.32 -30.53 9.00
N THR A 161 -6.07 -30.19 8.66
CA THR A 161 -5.09 -31.17 8.17
C THR A 161 -4.62 -32.12 9.28
N GLN A 162 -4.37 -31.62 10.50
CA GLN A 162 -4.00 -32.46 11.65
C GLN A 162 -5.14 -33.40 12.09
N ASN A 163 -6.40 -32.96 11.95
CA ASN A 163 -7.57 -33.70 12.41
C ASN A 163 -7.88 -34.94 11.55
N THR A 164 -7.55 -34.97 10.26
CA THR A 164 -7.91 -36.13 9.42
C THR A 164 -7.15 -37.42 9.76
N ALA A 165 -5.87 -37.33 10.13
CA ALA A 165 -5.09 -38.49 10.58
C ALA A 165 -5.51 -38.92 11.99
N GLN A 166 -5.76 -37.96 12.88
CA GLN A 166 -6.25 -38.21 14.24
C GLN A 166 -7.67 -38.80 14.25
N LEU A 167 -8.58 -38.29 13.41
CA LEU A 167 -9.92 -38.85 13.19
C LEU A 167 -9.84 -40.28 12.69
N LYS A 168 -8.95 -40.60 11.73
CA LYS A 168 -8.75 -41.99 11.28
C LYS A 168 -8.28 -42.89 12.43
N SER A 169 -7.44 -42.39 13.33
CA SER A 169 -7.03 -43.12 14.54
C SER A 169 -8.07 -43.16 15.67
N MET A 170 -9.02 -42.23 15.71
CA MET A 170 -10.15 -42.22 16.65
C MET A 170 -11.33 -43.07 16.17
N LEU A 171 -11.51 -43.20 14.85
CA LEU A 171 -12.59 -43.97 14.22
C LEU A 171 -12.31 -45.48 14.21
N LEU A 172 -11.05 -45.88 14.40
CA LEU A 172 -10.69 -47.24 14.73
C LEU A 172 -10.48 -47.30 16.24
N ASP A 173 -11.12 -48.24 16.92
CA ASP A 173 -10.79 -48.51 18.33
C ASP A 173 -9.26 -48.69 18.45
N PRO A 174 -8.56 -47.91 19.29
CA PRO A 174 -7.12 -47.99 19.44
C PRO A 174 -6.62 -49.43 19.68
N ALA A 175 -7.39 -50.26 20.39
CA ALA A 175 -7.05 -51.67 20.61
C ALA A 175 -7.14 -52.48 19.31
N VAL A 176 -8.19 -52.28 18.51
CA VAL A 176 -8.36 -52.93 17.20
C VAL A 176 -7.27 -52.50 16.21
N ASN A 177 -6.91 -51.22 16.19
CA ASN A 177 -5.83 -50.72 15.34
C ASN A 177 -4.47 -51.34 15.71
N LEU A 178 -4.17 -51.51 17.00
CA LEU A 178 -2.96 -52.20 17.46
C LEU A 178 -2.93 -53.67 17.04
N VAL A 179 -4.07 -54.36 17.09
CA VAL A 179 -4.18 -55.75 16.61
C VAL A 179 -3.95 -55.84 15.10
N PHE A 180 -4.55 -54.94 14.30
CA PHE A 180 -4.32 -54.91 12.85
C PHE A 180 -2.86 -54.60 12.50
N GLN A 181 -2.22 -53.66 13.20
CA GLN A 181 -0.80 -53.36 12.98
C GLN A 181 0.08 -54.56 13.34
N ARG A 182 -0.17 -55.22 14.49
CA ARG A 182 0.57 -56.41 14.88
C ARG A 182 0.37 -57.55 13.89
N MET A 183 -0.87 -57.81 13.45
CA MET A 183 -1.19 -58.86 12.48
C MET A 183 -0.55 -58.57 11.12
N THR A 184 -0.55 -57.32 10.67
CA THR A 184 0.11 -56.92 9.42
C THR A 184 1.62 -57.16 9.51
N LYS A 185 2.24 -56.76 10.61
CA LYS A 185 3.67 -56.99 10.85
C LYS A 185 4.01 -58.48 10.92
N GLU A 186 3.23 -59.28 11.66
CA GLU A 186 3.44 -60.73 11.75
C GLU A 186 3.26 -61.43 10.39
N MET A 187 2.35 -60.94 9.55
CA MET A 187 2.15 -61.42 8.20
C MET A 187 3.36 -61.08 7.31
N GLU A 188 3.85 -59.84 7.35
CA GLU A 188 5.05 -59.39 6.63
C GLU A 188 6.29 -60.20 7.06
N ASP A 189 6.51 -60.36 8.37
CA ASP A 189 7.62 -61.15 8.92
C ASP A 189 7.55 -62.61 8.47
N SER A 190 6.34 -63.19 8.44
CA SER A 190 6.13 -64.57 7.98
C SER A 190 6.34 -64.70 6.47
N GLN A 191 5.91 -63.70 5.68
CA GLN A 191 6.10 -63.68 4.24
C GLN A 191 7.58 -63.51 3.89
N GLU A 192 8.33 -62.69 4.62
CA GLU A 192 9.76 -62.54 4.42
C GLU A 192 10.52 -63.82 4.80
N LYS A 193 10.17 -64.48 5.90
CA LYS A 193 10.74 -65.79 6.27
C LYS A 193 10.42 -66.87 5.23
N LEU A 194 9.19 -66.89 4.70
CA LEU A 194 8.82 -67.78 3.59
C LEU A 194 9.67 -67.49 2.36
N ARG A 195 9.82 -66.22 2.01
CA ARG A 195 10.65 -65.78 0.87
C ARG A 195 12.12 -66.18 1.07
N GLN A 196 12.66 -66.01 2.28
CA GLN A 196 14.04 -66.38 2.63
C GLN A 196 14.25 -67.89 2.53
N THR A 197 13.41 -68.69 3.17
CA THR A 197 13.49 -70.16 3.10
C THR A 197 13.27 -70.70 1.68
N GLN A 198 12.37 -70.08 0.90
CA GLN A 198 12.20 -70.40 -0.51
C GLN A 198 13.44 -70.02 -1.34
N ASN A 199 14.05 -68.87 -1.05
CA ASN A 199 15.29 -68.44 -1.68
C ASN A 199 16.45 -69.37 -1.32
N GLU A 200 16.57 -69.80 -0.07
CA GLU A 200 17.58 -70.76 0.40
C GLU A 200 17.40 -72.13 -0.25
N LEU A 201 16.17 -72.64 -0.34
CA LEU A 201 15.86 -73.89 -1.04
C LEU A 201 16.20 -73.78 -2.54
N SER A 202 15.95 -72.62 -3.14
CA SER A 202 16.33 -72.36 -4.53
C SER A 202 17.85 -72.22 -4.70
N ALA A 203 18.55 -71.68 -3.70
CA ALA A 203 20.00 -71.55 -3.67
C ALA A 203 20.69 -72.90 -3.44
N TRP A 204 20.08 -73.83 -2.70
CA TRP A 204 20.57 -75.21 -2.60
C TRP A 204 20.46 -75.98 -3.91
N LYS A 205 19.53 -75.59 -4.80
CA LYS A 205 19.43 -76.09 -6.17
C LYS A 205 20.29 -75.30 -7.15
N PHE A 206 21.13 -74.39 -6.66
CA PHE A 206 21.96 -73.54 -7.50
C PHE A 206 23.03 -74.35 -8.22
N THR A 207 22.96 -74.33 -9.54
CA THR A 207 24.04 -74.76 -10.42
C THR A 207 24.61 -73.52 -11.09
N PRO A 208 25.92 -73.24 -10.98
CA PRO A 208 26.55 -72.06 -11.58
C PRO A 208 26.33 -71.95 -13.10
N ASP A 209 26.10 -73.09 -13.75
CA ASP A 209 25.93 -73.18 -15.21
C ASP A 209 24.47 -73.01 -15.67
N SER A 210 23.52 -73.02 -14.74
CA SER A 210 22.11 -72.75 -15.01
C SER A 210 21.90 -71.31 -15.49
N GLN A 211 20.88 -71.08 -16.32
CA GLN A 211 20.59 -69.74 -16.84
C GLN A 211 20.36 -68.70 -15.73
N THR A 212 19.71 -69.10 -14.64
CA THR A 212 19.50 -68.26 -13.46
C THR A 212 20.81 -68.00 -12.72
N GLY A 213 21.68 -69.02 -12.60
CA GLY A 213 23.00 -68.87 -11.98
C GLY A 213 23.94 -67.94 -12.75
N LYS A 214 23.94 -68.04 -14.09
CA LYS A 214 24.68 -67.13 -14.97
C LYS A 214 24.23 -65.69 -14.81
N ARG A 215 22.91 -65.44 -14.73
CA ARG A 215 22.35 -64.10 -14.51
C ARG A 215 22.76 -63.53 -13.15
N LEU A 216 22.71 -64.34 -12.10
CA LEU A 216 23.13 -63.93 -10.76
C LEU A 216 24.63 -63.59 -10.72
N MET A 217 25.48 -64.46 -11.30
CA MET A 217 26.93 -64.22 -11.37
C MET A 217 27.28 -62.98 -12.19
N ALA A 218 26.54 -62.69 -13.27
CA ALA A 218 26.68 -61.43 -14.00
C ALA A 218 26.34 -60.22 -13.11
N LYS A 219 25.27 -60.31 -12.30
CA LYS A 219 24.91 -59.26 -11.36
C LYS A 219 25.94 -59.09 -10.23
N CYS A 220 26.51 -60.18 -9.72
CA CYS A 220 27.61 -60.12 -8.76
C CYS A 220 28.85 -59.43 -9.35
N ARG A 221 29.21 -59.76 -10.60
CA ARG A 221 30.30 -59.06 -11.30
C ARG A 221 30.03 -57.57 -11.49
N MET A 222 28.81 -57.20 -11.87
CA MET A 222 28.40 -55.80 -11.96
C MET A 222 28.51 -55.07 -10.62
N LEU A 223 28.03 -55.68 -9.52
CA LEU A 223 28.11 -55.08 -8.18
C LEU A 223 29.55 -54.92 -7.69
N ILE A 224 30.44 -55.87 -8.01
CA ILE A 224 31.87 -55.75 -7.72
C ILE A 224 32.46 -54.57 -8.48
N GLN A 225 32.16 -54.44 -9.77
CA GLN A 225 32.62 -53.31 -10.59
C GLN A 225 32.08 -51.97 -10.06
N GLU A 226 30.80 -51.90 -9.72
CA GLU A 226 30.19 -50.70 -9.14
C GLU A 226 30.86 -50.32 -7.81
N ASN A 227 31.15 -51.29 -6.95
CA ASN A 227 31.90 -51.06 -5.71
C ASN A 227 33.33 -50.58 -5.96
N GLU A 228 34.02 -51.11 -6.97
CA GLU A 228 35.34 -50.62 -7.37
C GLU A 228 35.27 -49.17 -7.89
N GLU A 229 34.24 -48.83 -8.66
CA GLU A 229 34.00 -47.47 -9.16
C GLU A 229 33.68 -46.50 -8.02
N LEU A 230 32.84 -46.90 -7.05
CA LEU A 230 32.59 -46.13 -5.83
C LEU A 230 33.89 -45.94 -5.02
N GLY A 231 34.71 -46.99 -4.90
CA GLY A 231 36.03 -46.91 -4.30
C GLY A 231 36.94 -45.89 -4.99
N LYS A 232 36.94 -45.83 -6.33
CA LYS A 232 37.67 -44.82 -7.11
C LYS A 232 37.15 -43.41 -6.87
N VAL A 233 35.83 -43.23 -6.77
CA VAL A 233 35.23 -41.91 -6.47
C VAL A 233 35.63 -41.46 -5.08
N ILE A 234 35.64 -42.36 -4.09
CA ILE A 234 36.09 -42.06 -2.72
C ILE A 234 37.58 -41.72 -2.70
N THR A 235 38.44 -42.54 -3.31
CA THR A 235 39.89 -42.29 -3.36
C THR A 235 40.27 -41.08 -4.21
N SER A 236 39.43 -40.64 -5.15
CA SER A 236 39.65 -39.40 -5.89
C SER A 236 39.62 -38.15 -5.01
N GLY A 237 39.15 -38.26 -3.76
CA GLY A 237 39.12 -37.16 -2.79
C GLY A 237 38.15 -36.03 -3.15
N ARG A 238 37.46 -36.10 -4.30
CA ARG A 238 36.54 -35.06 -4.77
C ARG A 238 35.37 -34.87 -3.81
N THR A 239 34.82 -35.96 -3.27
CA THR A 239 33.73 -35.91 -2.29
C THR A 239 34.18 -35.22 -1.00
N ALA A 240 35.33 -35.62 -0.45
CA ALA A 240 35.90 -35.00 0.75
C ALA A 240 36.21 -33.51 0.55
N LYS A 241 36.72 -33.11 -0.64
CA LYS A 241 36.94 -31.70 -0.98
C LYS A 241 35.64 -30.91 -1.00
N LEU A 242 34.61 -31.41 -1.70
CA LEU A 242 33.31 -30.73 -1.77
C LEU A 242 32.65 -30.63 -0.40
N GLU A 243 32.79 -31.64 0.46
CA GLU A 243 32.32 -31.59 1.85
C GLU A 243 33.05 -30.52 2.67
N GLY A 244 34.37 -30.37 2.49
CA GLY A 244 35.16 -29.29 3.09
C GLY A 244 34.77 -27.89 2.58
N ASP A 245 34.56 -27.75 1.27
CA ASP A 245 34.08 -26.49 0.66
C ASP A 245 32.69 -26.12 1.19
N ILE A 246 31.80 -27.10 1.39
CA ILE A 246 30.47 -26.89 2.00
C ILE A 246 30.60 -26.48 3.47
N ALA A 247 31.51 -27.10 4.23
CA ALA A 247 31.71 -26.78 5.65
C ALA A 247 32.22 -25.35 5.84
N THR A 248 33.22 -24.94 5.06
CA THR A 248 33.77 -23.58 5.09
C THR A 248 32.75 -22.53 4.64
N GLN A 249 31.93 -22.83 3.61
CA GLN A 249 30.83 -21.94 3.21
C GLN A 249 29.77 -21.75 4.32
N LYS A 250 29.47 -22.80 5.09
CA LYS A 250 28.52 -22.68 6.23
C LYS A 250 29.08 -21.80 7.34
N GLU A 251 30.38 -21.92 7.62
CA GLU A 251 31.07 -21.07 8.60
C GLU A 251 31.03 -19.60 8.17
N LEU A 252 31.37 -19.30 6.91
CA LEU A 252 31.29 -17.94 6.36
C LEU A 252 29.87 -17.35 6.46
N ILE A 253 28.83 -18.14 6.15
CA ILE A 253 27.43 -17.70 6.28
C ILE A 253 27.08 -17.42 7.74
N ASN A 254 27.56 -18.25 8.67
CA ASN A 254 27.30 -18.03 10.09
C ASN A 254 28.00 -16.77 10.60
N GLU A 255 29.26 -16.54 10.24
CA GLU A 255 29.98 -15.30 10.58
C GLU A 255 29.25 -14.07 10.03
N MET A 256 28.79 -14.10 8.76
CA MET A 256 28.02 -13.00 8.20
C MET A 256 26.72 -12.73 8.96
N LYS A 257 26.02 -13.78 9.41
CA LYS A 257 24.80 -13.63 10.22
C LYS A 257 25.10 -13.05 11.61
N THR A 258 26.17 -13.50 12.25
CA THR A 258 26.62 -12.95 13.53
C THR A 258 26.96 -11.47 13.38
N ASN A 259 27.78 -11.11 12.38
CA ASN A 259 28.13 -9.72 12.10
C ASN A 259 26.88 -8.87 11.80
N GLN A 260 25.91 -9.41 11.05
CA GLN A 260 24.65 -8.72 10.80
C GLN A 260 23.89 -8.48 12.10
N SER A 261 23.80 -9.47 12.98
CA SER A 261 23.14 -9.33 14.29
C SER A 261 23.82 -8.28 15.16
N GLU A 262 25.16 -8.24 15.18
CA GLU A 262 25.94 -7.23 15.91
C GLU A 262 25.71 -5.83 15.34
N LEU A 263 25.62 -5.69 14.02
CA LEU A 263 25.28 -4.41 13.39
C LEU A 263 23.85 -3.97 13.70
N ASP A 264 22.88 -4.89 13.71
CA ASP A 264 21.49 -4.58 14.03
C ASP A 264 21.35 -4.15 15.50
N GLU A 265 22.10 -4.76 16.43
CA GLU A 265 22.19 -4.32 17.83
C GLU A 265 22.79 -2.90 17.93
N PHE A 266 23.91 -2.65 17.23
CA PHE A 266 24.52 -1.32 17.19
C PHE A 266 23.59 -0.24 16.59
N LEU A 267 22.80 -0.59 15.58
CA LEU A 267 21.79 0.31 15.03
C LEU A 267 20.69 0.62 16.04
N GLY A 268 20.26 -0.38 16.82
CA GLY A 268 19.30 -0.19 17.92
C GLY A 268 19.83 0.79 18.97
N ASP A 269 21.08 0.60 19.42
CA ASP A 269 21.72 1.51 20.37
C ASP A 269 21.78 2.96 19.83
N LEU A 270 22.09 3.11 18.53
CA LEU A 270 22.15 4.42 17.90
C LEU A 270 20.77 5.09 17.80
N ASP A 271 19.72 4.31 17.54
CA ASP A 271 18.34 4.82 17.53
C ASP A 271 17.93 5.29 18.94
N GLU A 272 18.27 4.53 19.99
CA GLU A 272 18.02 4.95 21.38
C GLU A 272 18.75 6.27 21.72
N ASP A 273 20.01 6.40 21.34
CA ASP A 273 20.79 7.63 21.53
C ASP A 273 20.18 8.82 20.78
N VAL A 274 19.71 8.60 19.55
CA VAL A 274 19.04 9.62 18.73
C VAL A 274 17.70 10.03 19.35
N GLU A 275 16.88 9.09 19.82
CA GLU A 275 15.65 9.40 20.56
C GLU A 275 15.92 10.19 21.84
N GLY A 276 16.97 9.81 22.59
CA GLY A 276 17.42 10.54 23.78
C GLY A 276 17.82 11.99 23.46
N MET A 277 18.62 12.19 22.41
CA MET A 277 19.00 13.53 21.95
C MET A 277 17.79 14.34 21.45
N GLN A 278 16.86 13.73 20.72
CA GLN A 278 15.63 14.38 20.27
C GLN A 278 14.76 14.84 21.45
N SER A 279 14.64 14.01 22.50
CA SER A 279 13.94 14.38 23.74
C SER A 279 14.60 15.58 24.43
N MET A 280 15.94 15.58 24.53
CA MET A 280 16.70 16.71 25.09
C MET A 280 16.48 18.00 24.27
N ILE A 281 16.51 17.91 22.94
CA ILE A 281 16.25 19.05 22.04
C ILE A 281 14.85 19.59 22.26
N TYR A 282 13.84 18.73 22.39
CA TYR A 282 12.46 19.14 22.63
C TYR A 282 12.32 19.95 23.93
N VAL A 283 12.95 19.49 25.02
CA VAL A 283 12.96 20.20 26.30
C VAL A 283 13.63 21.57 26.17
N LEU A 284 14.79 21.63 25.50
CA LEU A 284 15.49 22.90 25.28
C LEU A 284 14.68 23.87 24.41
N GLN A 285 13.96 23.39 23.40
CA GLN A 285 13.06 24.21 22.58
C GLN A 285 11.90 24.78 23.41
N GLN A 286 11.33 23.97 24.32
CA GLN A 286 10.26 24.40 25.21
C GLN A 286 10.75 25.48 26.19
N GLN A 287 11.92 25.28 26.83
CA GLN A 287 12.53 26.29 27.69
C GLN A 287 12.82 27.60 26.96
N LEU A 288 13.30 27.50 25.71
CA LEU A 288 13.59 28.68 24.88
C LEU A 288 12.32 29.42 24.47
N LYS A 289 11.21 28.70 24.26
CA LYS A 289 9.89 29.29 24.03
C LYS A 289 9.38 30.00 25.27
N GLU A 290 9.44 29.36 26.44
CA GLU A 290 9.02 29.96 27.71
C GLU A 290 9.81 31.22 28.04
N ALA A 291 11.13 31.20 27.86
CA ALA A 291 11.97 32.38 28.07
C ALA A 291 11.60 33.52 27.10
N LYS A 292 11.30 33.21 25.83
CA LYS A 292 10.82 34.21 24.86
C LYS A 292 9.47 34.79 25.27
N ASP A 293 8.52 33.97 25.69
CA ASP A 293 7.19 34.42 26.13
C ASP A 293 7.31 35.35 27.35
N GLN A 294 8.16 35.00 28.32
CA GLN A 294 8.45 35.85 29.48
C GLN A 294 9.06 37.20 29.08
N VAL A 295 10.04 37.20 28.17
CA VAL A 295 10.64 38.44 27.66
C VAL A 295 9.58 39.31 26.98
N THR A 296 8.69 38.70 26.20
CA THR A 296 7.62 39.42 25.49
C THR A 296 6.61 40.02 26.47
N GLN A 297 6.20 39.26 27.50
CA GLN A 297 5.33 39.77 28.58
C GLN A 297 5.96 40.96 29.31
N LEU A 298 7.24 40.85 29.71
CA LEU A 298 7.95 41.94 30.36
C LEU A 298 8.07 43.18 29.45
N GLN A 299 8.26 42.99 28.14
CA GLN A 299 8.27 44.10 27.17
C GLN A 299 6.90 44.79 27.07
N GLU A 300 5.81 44.02 27.08
CA GLU A 300 4.44 44.54 27.09
C GLU A 300 4.12 45.29 28.39
N GLU A 301 4.48 44.74 29.55
CA GLU A 301 4.34 45.40 30.85
C GLU A 301 5.13 46.72 30.91
N MET A 302 6.37 46.72 30.41
CA MET A 302 7.20 47.93 30.31
C MET A 302 6.56 48.97 29.38
N ALA A 303 5.94 48.56 28.27
CA ALA A 303 5.23 49.46 27.38
C ALA A 303 3.95 50.02 28.01
N HIS A 304 3.21 49.21 28.78
CA HIS A 304 2.05 49.66 29.54
C HIS A 304 2.42 50.66 30.65
N MET A 305 3.47 50.38 31.44
CA MET A 305 3.98 51.29 32.47
C MET A 305 4.42 52.64 31.89
N LYS A 306 5.00 52.64 30.69
CA LYS A 306 5.41 53.85 29.98
C LYS A 306 4.23 54.68 29.44
N ASN A 307 3.09 54.05 29.16
CA ASN A 307 1.88 54.72 28.68
C ASN A 307 0.97 55.22 29.83
N THR A 308 1.06 54.62 31.02
CA THR A 308 0.28 55.01 32.21
C THR A 308 0.99 56.02 33.11
N THR A 309 2.24 56.37 32.81
CA THR A 309 2.93 57.52 33.43
C THR A 309 2.66 58.78 32.61
N PRO A 310 1.77 59.70 33.03
CA PRO A 310 1.69 61.01 32.40
C PRO A 310 2.98 61.77 32.71
N SER A 311 3.62 62.30 31.66
CA SER A 311 4.66 63.31 31.78
C SER A 311 4.11 64.50 32.58
N ASN A 312 4.45 64.56 33.86
CA ASN A 312 4.28 65.75 34.67
C ASN A 312 5.42 66.71 34.35
N ASP A 313 5.43 67.24 33.12
CA ASP A 313 6.25 68.37 32.71
C ASP A 313 5.35 69.58 32.56
N GLN A 314 5.02 70.20 33.70
CA GLN A 314 4.65 71.60 33.71
C GLN A 314 5.23 72.31 34.94
N GLN A 315 6.02 73.33 34.62
CA GLN A 315 6.58 74.38 35.50
C GLN A 315 7.72 74.03 36.46
N ARG A 316 8.95 74.34 36.02
CA ARG A 316 9.78 75.32 36.73
C ARG A 316 10.85 75.93 35.82
N GLY A 317 10.44 76.96 35.08
CA GLY A 317 11.33 78.10 34.83
C GLY A 317 11.21 79.07 36.00
N GLY A 318 12.31 79.74 36.34
CA GLY A 318 12.30 80.95 37.18
C GLY A 318 13.21 80.93 38.40
N ASN A 319 14.32 81.65 38.25
CA ASN A 319 15.30 82.19 39.23
C ASN A 319 16.25 81.24 39.96
#